data_AF-A0A1E3VS01-F1
#
_entry.id   AF-A0A1E3VS01-F1
#
_cell.length_a   1.000
_cell.length_b   1.000
_cell.length_c   1.000
_cell.angle_alpha   90.00
_cell.angle_beta   90.00
_cell.angle_gamma   90.00
#
_symmetry.space_group_name_H-M   'P 1'
#
loop_
_entity.id
_entity.type
_entity.pdbx_description
1 polymer ?
#
loop_
_entity_poly.entity_id
_entity_poly.type
_entity_poly.pdbx_seq_one_letter_code
_entity_poly.pdbx_strand_id
1 'polypeptide(L)'
;MPAAVVAFLAARAESFGFTRLVLLLIAIGFLLNMGLGVYHAGAEWKFWPGPETCAGGFDLQWSQEGIVDTPVIRCDEASWRFLGLSFAGWNAVVSLALAGIALWGATRRR
;
A
#
# COMPACT_ATOMS: atom_id res chain seq x y z
N MET A 1 15.01 -18.39 -20.85
CA MET A 1 14.56 -17.78 -19.57
C MET A 1 13.06 -18.00 -19.26
N PRO A 2 12.09 -17.85 -20.18
CA PRO A 2 10.68 -18.01 -19.81
C PRO A 2 10.31 -19.45 -19.41
N ALA A 3 10.83 -20.45 -20.13
CA ALA A 3 10.56 -21.86 -19.82
C ALA A 3 11.12 -22.31 -18.45
N ALA A 4 12.23 -21.74 -17.99
CA ALA A 4 12.85 -22.07 -16.71
C ALA A 4 12.04 -21.51 -15.53
N VAL A 5 11.50 -20.29 -15.65
CA VAL A 5 10.63 -19.69 -14.63
C VAL A 5 9.30 -20.45 -14.56
N VAL A 6 8.75 -20.85 -15.71
CA VAL A 6 7.50 -21.62 -15.78
C VAL A 6 7.66 -23.02 -15.18
N ALA A 7 8.74 -23.74 -15.50
CA ALA A 7 9.02 -25.05 -14.91
C ALA A 7 9.34 -24.96 -13.40
N PHE A 8 10.02 -23.89 -12.98
CA PHE A 8 10.36 -23.65 -11.57
C PHE A 8 9.12 -23.35 -10.72
N LEU A 9 8.14 -22.61 -11.25
CA LEU A 9 6.86 -22.35 -10.58
C LEU A 9 5.94 -23.59 -10.61
N ALA A 10 5.92 -24.33 -11.72
CA ALA A 10 5.14 -25.57 -11.84
C ALA A 10 5.64 -26.67 -10.89
N ALA A 11 6.96 -26.82 -10.72
CA ALA A 11 7.54 -27.76 -9.77
C ALA A 11 7.35 -27.36 -8.29
N ARG A 12 7.19 -26.06 -8.00
CA ARG A 12 6.96 -25.53 -6.64
C ARG A 12 5.50 -25.58 -6.20
N ALA A 13 4.57 -25.63 -7.17
CA ALA A 13 3.13 -25.64 -6.94
C ALA A 13 2.60 -26.95 -6.31
N GLU A 14 3.37 -28.04 -6.35
CA GLU A 14 2.94 -29.36 -5.83
C GLU A 14 3.06 -29.52 -4.31
N SER A 15 3.56 -28.51 -3.57
CA SER A 15 3.64 -28.57 -2.11
C SER A 15 2.65 -27.63 -1.42
N PHE A 16 1.83 -28.20 -0.53
CA PHE A 16 1.00 -27.44 0.41
C PHE A 16 1.82 -26.43 1.23
N GLY A 17 3.11 -26.71 1.46
CA GLY A 17 4.04 -25.84 2.19
C GLY A 17 4.41 -24.56 1.43
N PHE A 18 4.75 -24.66 0.14
CA PHE A 18 5.11 -23.48 -0.66
C PHE A 18 3.92 -22.55 -0.86
N THR A 19 2.73 -23.10 -1.13
CA THR A 19 1.49 -22.32 -1.26
C THR A 19 1.18 -21.54 0.01
N ARG A 20 1.34 -22.17 1.18
CA ARG A 20 1.18 -21.51 2.48
C ARG A 20 2.17 -20.38 2.70
N LEU A 21 3.45 -20.62 2.37
CA LEU A 21 4.49 -19.61 2.51
C LEU A 21 4.18 -18.39 1.64
N VAL A 22 3.79 -18.59 0.38
CA VAL A 22 3.41 -17.51 -0.54
C VAL A 22 2.21 -16.73 -0.01
N LEU A 23 1.17 -17.41 0.49
CA LEU A 23 -0.01 -16.74 1.07
C LEU A 23 0.33 -15.94 2.34
N LEU A 24 1.24 -16.43 3.18
CA LEU A 24 1.73 -15.67 4.34
C LEU A 24 2.49 -14.42 3.92
N LEU A 25 3.37 -14.51 2.92
CA LEU A 25 4.10 -13.35 2.41
C LEU A 25 3.15 -12.30 1.82
N ILE A 26 2.13 -12.75 1.08
CA ILE A 26 1.07 -11.88 0.55
C ILE A 26 0.31 -11.20 1.69
N ALA A 27 -0.07 -11.95 2.72
CA ALA A 27 -0.76 -11.40 3.88
C ALA A 27 0.06 -10.31 4.60
N ILE A 28 1.36 -10.56 4.81
CA ILE A 28 2.26 -9.57 5.41
C ILE A 28 2.35 -8.31 4.53
N GLY A 29 2.49 -8.45 3.21
CA GLY A 29 2.53 -7.32 2.29
C GLY A 29 1.26 -6.47 2.36
N PHE A 30 0.09 -7.09 2.42
CA PHE A 30 -1.17 -6.37 2.57
C PHE A 30 -1.34 -5.72 3.95
N LEU A 31 -0.84 -6.33 5.03
CA LEU A 31 -0.85 -5.71 6.36
C LEU A 31 0.05 -4.47 6.41
N LEU A 32 1.21 -4.49 5.75
CA LEU A 32 2.06 -3.32 5.62
C LEU A 32 1.37 -2.21 4.80
N ASN A 33 0.71 -2.56 3.69
CA ASN A 33 -0.06 -1.61 2.89
C ASN A 33 -1.23 -1.01 3.67
N MET A 34 -1.92 -1.83 4.49
CA MET A 34 -2.96 -1.36 5.40
C MET A 34 -2.40 -0.35 6.39
N GLY A 35 -1.28 -0.65 7.05
CA GLY A 35 -0.65 0.27 8.00
C GLY A 35 -0.31 1.62 7.37
N LEU A 36 0.24 1.61 6.16
CA LEU A 36 0.52 2.83 5.40
C LEU A 36 -0.76 3.61 5.06
N GLY A 37 -1.81 2.92 4.60
CA GLY A 37 -3.09 3.55 4.29
C GLY A 37 -3.78 4.16 5.52
N VAL A 38 -3.69 3.51 6.68
CA VAL A 38 -4.17 4.06 7.96
C VAL A 38 -3.38 5.31 8.32
N TYR A 39 -2.05 5.28 8.22
CA TYR A 39 -1.19 6.44 8.47
C TYR A 39 -1.59 7.65 7.61
N HIS A 40 -1.80 7.44 6.31
CA HIS A 40 -2.27 8.51 5.42
C HIS A 40 -3.68 9.01 5.79
N ALA A 41 -4.64 8.10 6.01
CA ALA A 41 -6.01 8.50 6.35
C ALA A 41 -6.08 9.26 7.69
N GLY A 42 -5.28 8.87 8.68
CA GLY A 42 -5.25 9.61 9.96
C GLY A 42 -4.49 10.94 9.88
N ALA A 43 -3.53 11.09 8.96
CA ALA A 43 -2.92 12.40 8.67
C ALA A 43 -3.94 13.34 8.01
N GLU A 44 -4.77 12.84 7.09
CA GLU A 44 -5.86 13.59 6.47
C GLU A 44 -6.98 13.99 7.47
N TRP A 45 -7.22 13.15 8.47
CA TRP A 45 -8.12 13.45 9.60
C TRP A 45 -7.46 14.29 10.70
N LYS A 46 -6.19 14.67 10.53
CA LYS A 46 -5.42 15.48 11.47
C LYS A 46 -5.25 14.83 12.85
N PHE A 47 -5.32 13.50 12.94
CA PHE A 47 -4.99 12.77 14.17
C PHE A 47 -3.49 12.82 14.50
N TRP A 48 -2.64 12.93 13.47
CA TRP A 48 -1.19 13.11 13.60
C TRP A 48 -0.65 13.96 12.45
N PRO A 49 0.54 14.56 12.59
CA PRO A 49 1.19 15.27 11.50
C PRO A 49 1.51 14.30 10.35
N GLY A 50 1.13 14.69 9.12
CA GLY A 50 1.56 14.01 7.91
C GLY A 50 3.07 14.19 7.70
N PRO A 51 3.68 13.38 6.81
CA PRO A 51 5.12 13.43 6.57
C PRO A 51 5.53 14.82 6.07
N GLU A 52 6.56 15.40 6.68
CA GLU A 52 7.01 16.78 6.37
C GLU A 52 7.39 16.95 4.90
N THR A 53 7.83 15.87 4.25
CA THR A 53 8.18 15.80 2.83
C THR A 53 6.99 16.00 1.89
N CYS A 54 5.74 15.93 2.37
CA CYS A 54 4.53 16.11 1.55
C CYS A 54 3.44 16.96 2.21
N ALA A 55 3.57 17.27 3.50
CA ALA A 55 2.71 18.20 4.23
C ALA A 55 3.32 19.61 4.35
N GLY A 56 4.65 19.71 4.33
CA GLY A 56 5.37 20.97 4.18
C GLY A 56 5.54 21.25 2.69
N GLY A 57 4.93 22.33 2.20
CA GLY A 57 5.26 22.83 0.88
C GLY A 57 6.78 23.02 0.83
N PHE A 58 7.45 22.32 -0.09
CA PHE A 58 8.82 22.69 -0.41
C PHE A 58 8.78 24.18 -0.80
N ASP A 59 9.50 25.02 -0.07
CA ASP A 59 9.76 26.39 -0.48
C ASP A 59 10.70 26.33 -1.68
N LEU A 60 10.15 25.94 -2.84
CA LEU A 60 10.84 25.90 -4.11
C LEU A 60 10.99 27.35 -4.60
N GLN A 61 11.85 28.12 -3.93
CA GLN A 61 12.37 29.37 -4.47
C GLN A 61 13.37 29.02 -5.58
N TRP A 62 12.87 28.75 -6.78
CA TRP A 62 13.74 28.76 -7.95
C TRP A 62 13.87 30.18 -8.46
N SER A 63 15.03 30.78 -8.18
CA SER A 63 15.44 32.06 -8.76
C SER A 63 15.60 31.93 -10.28
N GLN A 64 14.97 32.87 -11.02
CA GLN A 64 15.14 33.35 -12.41
C GLN A 64 15.52 32.38 -13.58
N GLU A 65 15.97 31.14 -13.38
CA GLU A 65 16.43 30.19 -14.42
C GLU A 65 15.89 28.75 -14.25
N GLY A 66 15.00 28.48 -13.29
CA GLY A 66 14.55 27.11 -13.01
C GLY A 66 13.13 27.02 -12.44
N ILE A 67 12.54 25.82 -12.53
CA ILE A 67 11.14 25.42 -12.37
C ILE A 67 10.35 26.28 -11.36
N VAL A 68 9.64 27.27 -11.89
CA VAL A 68 8.61 28.01 -11.17
C VAL A 68 7.31 27.21 -11.32
N ASP A 69 6.65 26.92 -10.20
CA ASP A 69 5.25 26.49 -10.16
C ASP A 69 4.96 24.98 -10.40
N THR A 70 5.69 24.08 -9.72
CA THR A 70 5.17 22.71 -9.56
C THR A 70 4.19 22.70 -8.38
N PRO A 71 2.88 22.51 -8.60
CA PRO A 71 1.93 22.42 -7.49
C PRO A 71 2.29 21.20 -6.64
N VAL A 72 2.75 21.45 -5.41
CA VAL A 72 3.03 20.39 -4.44
C VAL A 72 1.69 19.82 -4.00
N ILE A 73 1.38 18.61 -4.44
CA ILE A 73 0.17 17.89 -4.02
C ILE A 73 0.31 17.57 -2.53
N ARG A 74 -0.62 18.10 -1.75
CA ARG A 74 -0.67 17.99 -0.29
C ARG A 74 -1.12 16.60 0.12
N CYS A 75 -0.25 15.82 0.77
CA CYS A 75 -0.59 14.48 1.28
C CYS A 75 -1.53 14.51 2.50
N ASP A 76 -1.81 15.70 3.04
CA ASP A 76 -2.69 15.91 4.19
C ASP A 76 -4.11 16.34 3.80
N GLU A 77 -4.38 16.45 2.49
CA GLU A 77 -5.71 16.69 1.94
C GLU A 77 -6.17 15.48 1.13
N ALA A 78 -7.33 14.94 1.51
CA ALA A 78 -7.95 13.86 0.75
C ALA A 78 -8.49 14.41 -0.57
N SER A 79 -7.87 14.04 -1.69
CA SER A 79 -8.35 14.41 -3.04
C SER A 79 -9.75 13.88 -3.34
N TRP A 80 -10.12 12.75 -2.73
CA TRP A 80 -11.43 12.13 -2.84
C TRP A 80 -11.82 11.47 -1.53
N ARG A 81 -13.08 11.65 -1.13
CA ARG A 81 -13.70 11.01 0.04
C ARG A 81 -14.99 10.30 -0.38
N PHE A 82 -15.11 9.03 0.00
CA PHE A 82 -16.31 8.23 -0.21
C PHE A 82 -16.72 7.59 1.10
N LEU A 83 -17.96 7.84 1.53
CA LEU A 83 -18.50 7.41 2.84
C LEU A 83 -17.64 7.84 4.05
N GLY A 84 -17.01 9.00 3.97
CA GLY A 84 -16.17 9.57 5.04
C GLY A 84 -14.73 9.04 5.08
N LEU A 85 -14.40 8.01 4.31
CA LEU A 85 -13.04 7.51 4.12
C LEU A 85 -12.42 8.09 2.85
N SER A 86 -11.13 8.40 2.88
CA SER A 86 -10.39 8.77 1.68
C SER A 86 -10.02 7.57 0.82
N PHE A 87 -9.45 7.82 -0.35
CA PHE A 87 -8.84 6.77 -1.17
C PHE A 87 -7.81 5.94 -0.39
N ALA A 88 -6.99 6.60 0.45
CA ALA A 88 -6.02 5.92 1.32
C ALA A 88 -6.72 5.05 2.38
N GLY A 89 -7.79 5.56 2.99
CA GLY A 89 -8.62 4.80 3.94
C GLY A 89 -9.25 3.56 3.30
N TRP A 90 -9.81 3.68 2.10
CA TRP A 90 -10.36 2.54 1.37
C TRP A 90 -9.30 1.51 0.97
N ASN A 91 -8.11 1.96 0.54
CA ASN A 91 -6.99 1.06 0.27
C ASN A 91 -6.59 0.28 1.53
N ALA A 92 -6.62 0.91 2.71
CA ALA A 92 -6.36 0.21 3.97
C ALA A 92 -7.40 -0.88 4.26
N VAL A 93 -8.70 -0.57 4.10
CA VAL A 93 -9.80 -1.53 4.32
C VAL A 93 -9.70 -2.72 3.36
N VAL A 94 -9.49 -2.47 2.07
CA VAL A 94 -9.36 -3.54 1.06
C VAL A 94 -8.12 -4.39 1.34
N SER A 95 -7.00 -3.77 1.71
CA SER A 95 -5.78 -4.50 2.06
C SER A 95 -5.98 -5.40 3.28
N LEU A 96 -6.69 -4.92 4.31
CA LEU A 96 -7.05 -5.76 5.46
C LEU A 96 -7.90 -6.96 5.05
N ALA A 97 -8.90 -6.76 4.19
CA ALA A 97 -9.74 -7.84 3.68
C ALA A 97 -8.93 -8.89 2.91
N LEU A 98 -8.02 -8.44 2.02
CA LEU A 98 -7.14 -9.31 1.25
C LEU A 98 -6.14 -10.06 2.13
N ALA A 99 -5.59 -9.41 3.17
CA ALA A 99 -4.76 -10.07 4.17
C ALA A 99 -5.53 -11.17 4.90
N GLY A 100 -6.77 -10.90 5.30
CA GLY A 100 -7.65 -11.88 5.95
C GLY A 100 -7.94 -13.09 5.06
N ILE A 101 -8.23 -12.87 3.77
CA ILE A 101 -8.46 -13.94 2.78
C ILE A 101 -7.18 -14.77 2.60
N ALA A 102 -6.02 -14.13 2.49
CA ALA A 102 -4.73 -14.81 2.33
C ALA A 102 -4.39 -15.67 3.55
N LEU A 103 -4.59 -15.16 4.77
CA LEU A 103 -4.41 -15.91 6.02
C LEU A 103 -5.39 -17.08 6.14
N TRP A 104 -6.65 -16.88 5.75
CA TRP A 104 -7.65 -17.94 5.73
C TRP A 104 -7.30 -19.05 4.72
N GLY A 105 -6.83 -18.67 3.53
CA GLY A 105 -6.30 -19.61 2.53
C GLY A 105 -5.07 -20.37 3.03
N ALA A 106 -4.18 -19.70 3.78
CA ALA A 106 -3.01 -20.34 4.38
C ALA A 106 -3.37 -21.31 5.52
N THR A 107 -4.40 -21.01 6.30
CA THR A 107 -4.82 -21.83 7.45
C THR A 107 -5.73 -22.99 7.07
N ARG A 108 -6.48 -22.89 5.97
CA ARG A 108 -7.24 -24.02 5.41
C ARG A 108 -6.30 -25.19 5.04
N ARG A 109 -6.24 -26.20 5.91
CA ARG A 109 -5.78 -27.55 5.53
C ARG A 109 -6.89 -28.14 4.66
N ARG A 110 -6.59 -28.50 3.41
CA ARG A 110 -7.41 -29.51 2.72
C ARG A 110 -7.15 -30.86 3.38
#